data_AF-A0A438EF87-F1
#
_entry.id   AF-A0A438EF87-F1
#
_cell.length_a   1.000
_cell.length_b   1.000
_cell.length_c   1.000
_cell.angle_alpha   90.00
_cell.angle_beta   90.00
_cell.angle_gamma   90.00
#
_symmetry.space_group_name_H-M   'P 1'
#
loop_
_entity.id
_entity.type
_entity.pdbx_description
1 polymer ?
#
loop_
_entity_poly.entity_id
_entity_poly.type
_entity_poly.pdbx_seq_one_letter_code
_entity_poly.pdbx_strand_id
1 'polypeptide(L)'
;MQPYLKKLRHYAGDLPLVSADYGSTESWIGANIDPSSPPENVTFAVIPTFSYFEFIPLYRQNQNCSSSIDDFIEDEPVPLSQVKIGQEYEIVLTTFTGLYRYRLGDVVEVAGFHKGTPKLNFICRRKLILTVNIDKNTEKDLQSVVEVGSQLLGKTKAELVDFTSHADLVKQPGHYIIYWEIKGEADDKVLSECCNEMDACFVDQGYIVSRKTHSIGPLELCIVERGTFKKILDHFIGKGAALSQFKTPRCTADEVLLRILNVCTIKRFHSTAYG
;
A
#
# COMPACT_ATOMS: atom_id res chain seq x y z
N MET A 1 2.69 1.16 8.28
CA MET A 1 3.57 0.40 9.22
C MET A 1 3.21 -1.08 9.29
N GLN A 2 1.93 -1.44 9.09
CA GLN A 2 1.46 -2.84 9.16
C GLN A 2 2.36 -3.87 8.42
N PRO A 3 2.88 -3.62 7.20
CA PRO A 3 3.73 -4.59 6.50
C PRO A 3 5.00 -5.00 7.26
N TYR A 4 5.55 -4.10 8.08
CA TYR A 4 6.79 -4.34 8.83
C TYR A 4 6.55 -4.92 10.22
N LEU A 5 5.29 -5.01 10.65
CA LEU A 5 4.92 -5.31 12.03
C LEU A 5 5.43 -6.67 12.49
N LYS A 6 5.32 -7.71 11.63
CA LYS A 6 5.80 -9.06 11.93
C LYS A 6 7.31 -9.07 12.24
N LYS A 7 8.10 -8.40 11.40
CA LYS A 7 9.55 -8.29 11.59
C LYS A 7 9.91 -7.44 12.80
N LEU A 8 9.23 -6.31 12.97
CA LEU A 8 9.44 -5.44 14.12
C LEU A 8 9.18 -6.21 15.43
N ARG A 9 8.09 -6.99 15.52
CA ARG A 9 7.82 -7.86 16.68
C ARG A 9 8.91 -8.90 16.89
N HIS A 10 9.39 -9.53 15.81
CA HIS A 10 10.48 -10.50 15.91
C HIS A 10 11.76 -9.89 16.52
N TYR A 11 12.17 -8.70 16.05
CA TYR A 11 13.38 -8.04 16.55
C TYR A 11 13.18 -7.32 17.88
N ALA A 12 11.98 -6.82 18.17
CA ALA A 12 11.64 -6.11 19.39
C ALA A 12 11.37 -7.04 20.58
N GLY A 13 11.08 -8.33 20.33
CA GLY A 13 10.69 -9.27 21.37
C GLY A 13 9.38 -8.83 22.04
N ASP A 14 9.42 -8.69 23.37
CA ASP A 14 8.25 -8.29 24.18
C ASP A 14 8.08 -6.76 24.30
N LEU A 15 8.94 -5.96 23.63
CA LEU A 15 8.83 -4.50 23.70
C LEU A 15 7.55 -3.99 23.01
N PRO A 16 6.78 -3.08 23.66
CA PRO A 16 5.62 -2.47 23.04
C PRO A 16 6.00 -1.64 21.80
N LEU A 17 5.33 -1.91 20.68
CA LEU A 17 5.46 -1.10 19.46
C LEU A 17 4.43 0.03 19.50
N VAL A 18 4.91 1.26 19.65
CA VAL A 18 4.07 2.45 19.77
C VAL A 18 4.10 3.24 18.47
N SER A 19 2.93 3.44 17.88
CA SER A 19 2.74 4.42 16.81
C SER A 19 2.72 5.82 17.43
N ALA A 20 3.56 6.72 16.94
CA ALA A 20 3.65 8.10 17.41
C ALA A 20 2.50 8.96 16.84
N ASP A 21 2.79 10.06 16.17
CA ASP A 21 1.79 10.98 15.65
C ASP A 21 1.54 10.77 14.15
N TYR A 22 0.39 11.25 13.68
CA TYR A 22 -0.01 11.25 12.29
C TYR A 22 0.21 12.65 11.68
N GLY A 23 1.10 12.72 10.70
CA GLY A 23 1.42 13.95 9.99
C GLY A 23 1.98 13.68 8.60
N SER A 24 2.07 14.76 7.83
CA SER A 24 2.57 14.82 6.47
C SER A 24 3.53 16.00 6.31
N THR A 25 4.14 16.14 5.14
CA THR A 25 4.94 17.34 4.80
C THR A 25 4.10 18.61 4.72
N GLU A 26 2.82 18.46 4.40
CA GLU A 26 1.86 19.54 4.19
C GLU A 26 1.29 20.06 5.52
N SER A 27 1.02 19.15 6.46
CA SER A 27 0.58 19.48 7.82
C SER A 27 0.68 18.29 8.77
N TRP A 28 0.83 18.58 10.06
CA TRP A 28 0.44 17.65 11.12
C TRP A 28 -1.08 17.46 11.14
N ILE A 29 -1.55 16.27 11.51
CA ILE A 29 -2.97 15.91 11.43
C ILE A 29 -3.51 15.55 12.81
N GLY A 30 -2.92 14.55 13.46
CA GLY A 30 -3.43 14.02 14.72
C GLY A 30 -2.38 13.36 15.58
N ALA A 31 -2.68 13.23 16.86
CA ALA A 31 -1.81 12.59 17.84
C ALA A 31 -2.38 11.23 18.28
N ASN A 32 -1.51 10.26 18.57
CA ASN A 32 -1.94 9.02 19.20
C ASN A 32 -2.13 9.23 20.71
N ILE A 33 -3.38 9.33 21.13
CA ILE A 33 -3.77 9.52 22.54
C ILE A 33 -3.86 8.20 23.32
N ASP A 34 -3.82 7.05 22.63
CA ASP A 34 -3.94 5.72 23.20
C ASP A 34 -2.65 4.91 22.88
N PRO A 35 -1.45 5.34 23.36
CA PRO A 35 -0.16 4.78 22.93
C PRO A 35 0.04 3.31 23.28
N SER A 36 -0.72 2.79 24.25
CA SER A 36 -0.72 1.36 24.62
C SER A 36 -1.49 0.48 23.63
N SER A 37 -2.18 1.07 22.64
CA SER A 37 -2.94 0.32 21.65
C SER A 37 -2.00 -0.44 20.70
N PRO A 38 -2.37 -1.67 20.30
CA PRO A 38 -1.58 -2.40 19.33
C PRO A 38 -1.56 -1.66 17.99
N PRO A 39 -0.46 -1.74 17.21
CA PRO A 39 -0.33 -1.02 15.93
C PRO A 39 -1.44 -1.31 14.90
N GLU A 40 -2.14 -2.44 15.01
CA GLU A 40 -3.28 -2.79 14.17
C GLU A 40 -4.53 -1.94 14.44
N ASN A 41 -4.69 -1.45 15.67
CA ASN A 41 -5.88 -0.72 16.12
C ASN A 41 -5.55 0.75 16.46
N VAL A 42 -4.44 1.27 15.94
CA VAL A 42 -4.03 2.64 16.20
C VAL A 42 -5.06 3.62 15.64
N THR A 43 -5.40 4.63 16.43
CA THR A 43 -6.23 5.74 15.99
C THR A 43 -5.57 7.06 16.37
N PHE A 44 -5.74 8.08 15.54
CA PHE A 44 -5.13 9.39 15.73
C PHE A 44 -6.21 10.43 15.98
N ALA A 45 -6.19 11.08 17.14
CA ALA A 45 -7.10 12.17 17.44
C ALA A 45 -6.67 13.42 16.69
N VAL A 46 -7.53 13.97 15.83
CA VAL A 46 -7.22 15.16 15.04
C VAL A 46 -6.94 16.33 15.98
N ILE A 47 -5.87 17.09 15.71
CA ILE A 47 -5.55 18.33 16.41
C ILE A 47 -6.05 19.50 15.56
N PRO A 48 -7.21 20.12 15.89
CA PRO A 48 -7.88 21.06 14.99
C PRO A 48 -7.12 22.36 14.72
N THR A 49 -6.06 22.64 15.47
CA THR A 49 -5.28 23.87 15.37
C THR A 49 -4.14 23.79 14.35
N PHE A 50 -3.80 22.60 13.83
CA PHE A 50 -2.71 22.46 12.86
C PHE A 50 -3.08 22.96 11.46
N SER A 51 -4.32 22.75 11.04
CA SER A 51 -4.87 23.20 9.76
C SER A 51 -6.39 23.26 9.85
N TYR A 52 -7.03 23.90 8.87
CA TYR A 52 -8.46 23.71 8.66
C TYR A 52 -8.68 22.40 7.87
N PHE A 53 -9.50 21.51 8.41
CA PHE A 53 -9.74 20.17 7.88
C PHE A 53 -11.15 20.06 7.30
N GLU A 54 -11.23 19.68 6.03
CA GLU A 54 -12.43 19.21 5.35
C GLU A 54 -12.26 17.71 5.05
N PHE A 55 -13.37 16.99 4.90
CA PHE A 55 -13.41 15.56 4.66
C PHE A 55 -14.36 15.26 3.52
N ILE A 56 -13.85 14.73 2.41
CA ILE A 56 -14.68 14.28 1.28
C ILE A 56 -15.23 12.90 1.63
N PRO A 57 -16.55 12.71 1.79
CA PRO A 57 -17.13 11.39 2.03
C PRO A 57 -16.85 10.47 0.85
N LEU A 58 -16.45 9.24 1.14
CA LEU A 58 -16.15 8.23 0.14
C LEU A 58 -17.12 7.05 0.25
N TYR A 59 -17.83 6.75 -0.83
CA TYR A 59 -18.72 5.59 -0.90
C TYR A 59 -18.21 4.58 -1.92
N ARG A 60 -18.04 3.34 -1.50
CA ARG A 60 -17.63 2.25 -2.40
C ARG A 60 -18.76 1.92 -3.37
N GLN A 61 -18.44 1.88 -4.67
CA GLN A 61 -19.41 1.59 -5.71
C GLN A 61 -19.85 0.11 -5.66
N ASN A 62 -21.16 -0.16 -5.58
CA ASN A 62 -21.69 -1.51 -5.79
C ASN A 62 -21.59 -1.88 -7.28
N GLN A 63 -20.56 -2.63 -7.66
CA GLN A 63 -20.33 -3.51 -8.83
C GLN A 63 -20.95 -3.25 -10.23
N ASN A 64 -21.71 -2.18 -10.52
CA ASN A 64 -22.53 -2.12 -11.74
C ASN A 64 -22.29 -0.95 -12.71
N CYS A 65 -21.26 -0.11 -12.54
CA CYS A 65 -20.99 0.96 -13.50
C CYS A 65 -19.52 1.05 -13.92
N SER A 66 -19.29 0.82 -15.21
CA SER A 66 -18.03 1.00 -15.92
C SER A 66 -17.81 2.47 -16.26
N SER A 67 -17.16 3.25 -15.40
CA SER A 67 -16.47 4.48 -15.82
C SER A 67 -15.39 4.93 -14.84
N SER A 68 -14.15 4.89 -15.34
CA SER A 68 -13.00 5.77 -15.07
C SER A 68 -12.56 6.09 -13.62
N ILE A 69 -11.38 5.53 -13.29
CA ILE A 69 -10.24 6.13 -12.55
C ILE A 69 -10.42 6.44 -11.06
N ASP A 70 -11.62 6.61 -10.53
CA ASP A 70 -11.82 6.85 -9.10
C ASP A 70 -12.82 5.86 -8.46
N ASP A 71 -12.31 5.11 -7.48
CA ASP A 71 -12.99 3.96 -6.85
C ASP A 71 -14.10 4.33 -5.86
N PHE A 72 -14.31 5.62 -5.65
CA PHE A 72 -15.28 6.13 -4.69
C PHE A 72 -16.23 7.10 -5.37
N ILE A 73 -17.51 6.96 -5.08
CA ILE A 73 -18.47 8.04 -5.27
C ILE A 73 -18.15 9.06 -4.19
N GLU A 74 -17.72 10.24 -4.61
CA GLU A 74 -17.48 11.39 -3.75
C GLU A 74 -18.76 12.17 -3.52
N ASP A 75 -18.83 12.82 -2.38
CA ASP A 75 -19.87 13.79 -2.04
C ASP A 75 -19.22 15.10 -1.58
N GLU A 76 -20.03 16.12 -1.30
CA GLU A 76 -19.51 17.42 -0.89
C GLU A 76 -18.66 17.32 0.38
N PRO A 77 -17.50 18.01 0.42
CA PRO A 77 -16.65 18.00 1.60
C PRO A 77 -17.38 18.50 2.83
N VAL A 78 -17.29 17.75 3.93
CA VAL A 78 -17.87 18.12 5.22
C VAL A 78 -16.77 18.64 6.16
N PRO A 79 -17.09 19.58 7.07
CA PRO A 79 -16.12 20.03 8.07
C PRO A 79 -15.82 18.93 9.10
N LEU A 80 -14.70 19.08 9.81
CA LEU A 80 -14.25 18.18 10.91
C LEU A 80 -15.37 17.80 11.91
N SER A 81 -16.31 18.70 12.19
CA SER A 81 -17.40 18.49 13.15
C SER A 81 -18.56 17.63 12.64
N GLN A 82 -18.65 17.38 11.33
CA GLN A 82 -19.77 16.67 10.69
C GLN A 82 -19.39 15.27 10.20
N VAL A 83 -18.19 14.80 10.51
CA VAL A 83 -17.77 13.45 10.17
C VAL A 83 -18.55 12.39 10.97
N LYS A 84 -18.78 11.23 10.37
CA LYS A 84 -19.60 10.14 10.94
C LYS A 84 -18.73 8.95 11.29
N ILE A 85 -19.00 8.30 12.44
CA ILE A 85 -18.31 7.07 12.85
C ILE A 85 -18.53 5.97 11.81
N GLY A 86 -17.47 5.26 11.45
CA GLY A 86 -17.47 4.16 10.47
C GLY A 86 -17.53 4.60 9.00
N GLN A 87 -17.55 5.90 8.72
CA GLN A 87 -17.52 6.42 7.35
C GLN A 87 -16.06 6.66 6.91
N GLU A 88 -15.75 6.29 5.68
CA GLU A 88 -14.47 6.56 5.01
C GLU A 88 -14.50 7.97 4.38
N TYR A 89 -13.40 8.69 4.50
CA TYR A 89 -13.23 10.04 3.98
C TYR A 89 -11.83 10.23 3.38
N GLU A 90 -11.72 11.11 2.39
CA GLU A 90 -10.44 11.68 1.98
C GLU A 90 -10.19 13.01 2.71
N ILE A 91 -8.97 13.18 3.24
CA ILE A 91 -8.59 14.40 3.96
C ILE A 91 -8.29 15.54 2.97
N VAL A 92 -8.90 16.69 3.22
CA VAL A 92 -8.64 17.95 2.52
C VAL A 92 -8.13 18.99 3.53
N LEU A 93 -7.01 19.62 3.21
CA LEU A 93 -6.29 20.54 4.09
C LEU A 93 -6.35 21.97 3.57
N THR A 94 -6.55 22.92 4.49
CA THR A 94 -6.17 24.32 4.28
C THR A 94 -5.17 24.74 5.35
N THR A 95 -3.96 25.12 4.92
CA THR A 95 -2.80 25.36 5.80
C THR A 95 -2.44 26.86 5.85
N PHE A 96 -1.74 27.27 6.92
CA PHE A 96 -1.19 28.63 7.04
C PHE A 96 -0.11 28.94 6.00
N THR A 97 0.47 27.91 5.39
CA THR A 97 1.55 28.01 4.40
C THR A 97 1.06 28.15 2.97
N GLY A 98 -0.26 28.28 2.76
CA GLY A 98 -0.85 28.61 1.46
C GLY A 98 -1.35 27.43 0.64
N LEU A 99 -1.49 26.24 1.24
CA LEU A 99 -2.27 25.16 0.63
C LEU A 99 -3.75 25.42 0.93
N TYR A 100 -4.59 25.55 -0.10
CA TYR A 100 -6.02 25.83 0.05
C TYR A 100 -6.85 24.69 -0.54
N ARG A 101 -7.68 24.06 0.29
CA ARG A 101 -8.48 22.87 -0.06
C ARG A 101 -7.65 21.80 -0.78
N TYR A 102 -6.41 21.62 -0.33
CA TYR A 102 -5.47 20.66 -0.89
C TYR A 102 -5.89 19.24 -0.50
N ARG A 103 -6.16 18.41 -1.50
CA ARG A 103 -6.46 16.99 -1.33
C ARG A 103 -5.20 16.24 -0.95
N LEU A 104 -5.12 15.80 0.30
CA LEU A 104 -3.95 15.05 0.81
C LEU A 104 -3.84 13.67 0.14
N GLY A 105 -4.97 13.13 -0.31
CA GLY A 105 -5.07 11.78 -0.87
C GLY A 105 -5.12 10.68 0.19
N ASP A 106 -5.00 11.00 1.48
CA ASP A 106 -5.10 9.99 2.53
C ASP A 106 -6.58 9.66 2.81
N VAL A 107 -6.90 8.36 2.75
CA VAL A 107 -8.21 7.80 3.07
C VAL A 107 -8.21 7.34 4.52
N VAL A 108 -9.18 7.84 5.29
CA VAL A 108 -9.32 7.58 6.71
C VAL A 108 -10.73 7.16 7.06
N GLU A 109 -10.85 6.29 8.05
CA GLU A 109 -12.13 5.93 8.67
C GLU A 109 -12.24 6.62 10.04
N VAL A 110 -13.42 7.16 10.37
CA VAL A 110 -13.67 7.69 11.71
C VAL A 110 -13.96 6.54 12.68
N ALA A 111 -12.97 6.19 13.51
CA ALA A 111 -13.11 5.11 14.49
C ALA A 111 -13.91 5.53 15.74
N GLY A 112 -14.02 6.83 16.01
CA GLY A 112 -14.75 7.36 17.16
C GLY A 112 -14.39 8.81 17.45
N PHE A 113 -14.63 9.27 18.67
CA PHE A 113 -14.35 10.64 19.11
C PHE A 113 -13.61 10.68 20.45
N HIS A 114 -12.72 11.65 20.60
CA HIS A 114 -12.11 12.02 21.88
C HIS A 114 -12.56 13.43 22.28
N LYS A 115 -13.41 13.53 23.30
CA LYS A 115 -13.92 14.83 23.84
C LYS A 115 -14.46 15.79 22.76
N GLY A 116 -14.90 15.26 21.61
CA GLY A 116 -15.45 16.01 20.49
C GLY A 116 -14.57 16.07 19.23
N THR A 117 -13.26 15.77 19.29
CA THR A 117 -12.43 15.64 18.08
C THR A 117 -12.49 14.22 17.53
N PRO A 118 -12.60 13.99 16.22
CA PRO A 118 -12.64 12.64 15.67
C PRO A 118 -11.30 11.92 15.83
N LYS A 119 -11.38 10.61 16.05
CA LYS A 119 -10.25 9.68 15.99
C LYS A 119 -10.25 9.00 14.63
N LEU A 120 -9.15 9.17 13.89
CA LEU A 120 -9.00 8.65 12.55
C LEU A 120 -8.20 7.35 12.56
N ASN A 121 -8.70 6.34 11.87
CA ASN A 121 -7.95 5.15 11.48
C ASN A 121 -7.45 5.37 10.04
N PHE A 122 -6.16 5.18 9.80
CA PHE A 122 -5.57 5.33 8.47
C PHE A 122 -5.81 4.06 7.66
N ILE A 123 -6.47 4.20 6.50
CA ILE A 123 -6.80 3.07 5.64
C ILE A 123 -5.75 2.92 4.55
N CYS A 124 -5.61 3.93 3.69
CA CYS A 124 -4.66 3.92 2.57
C CYS A 124 -4.42 5.34 2.04
N ARG A 125 -3.51 5.48 1.08
CA ARG A 125 -3.38 6.69 0.27
C ARG A 125 -3.89 6.42 -1.14
N ARG A 126 -4.82 7.26 -1.59
CA ARG A 126 -5.46 7.21 -2.91
C ARG A 126 -4.40 7.32 -4.03
N LYS A 127 -4.65 6.64 -5.15
CA LYS A 127 -3.75 6.45 -6.31
C LYS A 127 -2.64 5.40 -6.17
N LEU A 128 -2.71 4.51 -5.17
CA LEU A 128 -1.81 3.35 -5.03
C LEU A 128 -2.48 2.02 -5.43
N ILE A 129 -3.62 2.06 -6.12
CA ILE A 129 -4.37 0.87 -6.54
C ILE A 129 -3.76 0.33 -7.84
N LEU A 130 -3.50 -0.97 -7.86
CA LEU A 130 -3.06 -1.71 -9.04
C LEU A 130 -4.30 -2.10 -9.86
N THR A 131 -4.36 -1.61 -11.10
CA THR A 131 -5.41 -1.97 -12.05
C THR A 131 -4.79 -2.15 -13.43
N VAL A 132 -4.98 -3.34 -14.02
CA VAL A 132 -4.60 -3.62 -15.42
C VAL A 132 -5.82 -3.57 -16.33
N ASN A 133 -6.97 -4.04 -15.86
CA ASN A 133 -8.23 -4.04 -16.61
C ASN A 133 -9.43 -3.64 -15.74
N ILE A 134 -10.37 -4.55 -15.49
CA ILE A 134 -11.50 -4.34 -14.57
C ILE A 134 -11.14 -4.63 -13.12
N ASP A 135 -9.92 -5.12 -12.88
CA ASP A 135 -9.48 -5.63 -11.60
C ASP A 135 -9.00 -4.49 -10.68
N LYS A 136 -9.37 -4.60 -9.41
CA LYS A 136 -9.16 -3.52 -8.43
C LYS A 136 -8.42 -4.08 -7.23
N ASN A 137 -7.10 -4.06 -7.29
CA ASN A 137 -6.26 -4.61 -6.24
C ASN A 137 -5.67 -3.49 -5.38
N THR A 138 -6.05 -3.45 -4.11
CA THR A 138 -5.53 -2.49 -3.15
C THR A 138 -4.14 -2.91 -2.66
N GLU A 139 -3.41 -1.98 -2.04
CA GLU A 139 -2.15 -2.30 -1.34
C GLU A 139 -2.33 -3.42 -0.30
N LYS A 140 -3.50 -3.49 0.35
CA LYS A 140 -3.82 -4.53 1.33
C LYS A 140 -4.00 -5.90 0.68
N ASP A 141 -4.62 -5.96 -0.49
CA ASP A 141 -4.79 -7.21 -1.24
C ASP A 141 -3.43 -7.73 -1.69
N LEU A 142 -2.58 -6.85 -2.21
CA LEU A 142 -1.21 -7.20 -2.59
C LEU A 142 -0.38 -7.66 -1.40
N GLN A 143 -0.48 -6.99 -0.26
CA GLN A 143 0.19 -7.40 0.98
C GLN A 143 -0.24 -8.80 1.40
N SER A 144 -1.55 -9.10 1.32
CA SER A 144 -2.09 -10.42 1.67
C SER A 144 -1.58 -11.50 0.71
N VAL A 145 -1.56 -11.21 -0.60
CA VAL A 145 -1.04 -12.10 -1.64
C VAL A 145 0.44 -12.43 -1.41
N VAL A 146 1.27 -11.40 -1.16
CA VAL A 146 2.70 -11.58 -0.89
C VAL A 146 2.93 -12.32 0.42
N GLU A 147 2.11 -12.07 1.46
CA GLU A 147 2.20 -12.80 2.72
C GLU A 147 1.98 -14.29 2.52
N VAL A 148 0.96 -14.70 1.75
CA VAL A 148 0.69 -16.10 1.42
C VAL A 148 1.85 -16.72 0.65
N GLY A 149 2.28 -16.10 -0.47
CA GLY A 149 3.40 -16.62 -1.25
C GLY A 149 4.72 -16.70 -0.47
N SER A 150 4.95 -15.78 0.46
CA SER A 150 6.16 -15.78 1.31
C SER A 150 6.19 -16.93 2.34
N GLN A 151 5.06 -17.59 2.63
CA GLN A 151 5.02 -18.72 3.55
C GLN A 151 5.81 -19.92 3.00
N LEU A 152 5.81 -20.12 1.68
CA LEU A 152 6.62 -21.15 1.03
C LEU A 152 8.11 -20.87 1.15
N LEU A 153 8.53 -19.60 1.06
CA LEU A 153 9.90 -19.18 1.34
C LEU A 153 10.31 -19.51 2.78
N GLY A 154 9.40 -19.35 3.75
CA GLY A 154 9.66 -19.67 5.15
C GLY A 154 10.03 -21.14 5.42
N LYS A 155 9.74 -22.06 4.48
CA LYS A 155 10.17 -23.47 4.55
C LYS A 155 11.63 -23.68 4.11
N THR A 156 12.25 -22.65 3.54
CA THR A 156 13.64 -22.64 3.05
C THR A 156 14.53 -21.75 3.94
N LYS A 157 15.82 -21.64 3.62
CA LYS A 157 16.75 -20.72 4.29
C LYS A 157 16.68 -19.28 3.76
N ALA A 158 15.61 -18.93 3.04
CA ALA A 158 15.43 -17.62 2.46
C ALA A 158 14.28 -16.85 3.12
N GLU A 159 14.46 -15.54 3.29
CA GLU A 159 13.49 -14.63 3.90
C GLU A 159 13.22 -13.46 2.95
N LEU A 160 11.94 -13.12 2.73
CA LEU A 160 11.57 -11.92 2.00
C LEU A 160 12.00 -10.68 2.79
N VAL A 161 12.87 -9.84 2.24
CA VAL A 161 13.37 -8.59 2.85
C VAL A 161 12.34 -7.48 2.69
N ASP A 162 12.01 -7.14 1.46
CA ASP A 162 11.02 -6.13 1.08
C ASP A 162 10.49 -6.42 -0.32
N PHE A 163 9.40 -5.76 -0.71
CA PHE A 163 8.77 -5.95 -2.01
C PHE A 163 8.10 -4.69 -2.55
N THR A 164 7.93 -4.64 -3.87
CA THR A 164 7.11 -3.63 -4.57
C THR A 164 6.47 -4.28 -5.78
N SER A 165 5.50 -3.63 -6.40
CA SER A 165 4.78 -4.13 -7.56
C SER A 165 4.55 -3.05 -8.61
N HIS A 166 4.22 -3.50 -9.81
CA HIS A 166 3.93 -2.67 -10.95
C HIS A 166 2.90 -3.36 -11.86
N ALA A 167 2.03 -2.56 -12.47
CA ALA A 167 1.16 -3.00 -13.56
C ALA A 167 1.83 -2.68 -14.90
N ASP A 168 2.36 -3.68 -15.59
CA ASP A 168 2.94 -3.50 -16.92
C ASP A 168 1.81 -3.52 -17.96
N LEU A 169 1.52 -2.34 -18.52
CA LEU A 169 0.52 -2.15 -19.58
C LEU A 169 1.14 -2.11 -20.98
N VAL A 170 2.47 -2.13 -21.08
CA VAL A 170 3.20 -2.04 -22.35
C VAL A 170 3.06 -3.34 -23.13
N LYS A 171 3.13 -4.48 -22.44
CA LYS A 171 2.85 -5.79 -23.03
C LYS A 171 1.35 -6.00 -23.12
N GLN A 172 0.90 -6.68 -24.18
CA GLN A 172 -0.51 -7.04 -24.38
C GLN A 172 -0.62 -8.57 -24.45
N PRO A 173 -1.40 -9.21 -23.55
CA PRO A 173 -2.16 -8.60 -22.46
C PRO A 173 -1.26 -8.05 -21.35
N GLY A 174 -1.67 -6.95 -20.70
CA GLY A 174 -0.95 -6.38 -19.57
C GLY A 174 -0.92 -7.34 -18.39
N HIS A 175 0.09 -7.24 -17.53
CA HIS A 175 0.27 -8.17 -16.41
C HIS A 175 0.90 -7.49 -15.19
N TYR A 176 0.74 -8.13 -14.03
CA TYR A 176 1.39 -7.66 -12.80
C TYR A 176 2.80 -8.18 -12.67
N ILE A 177 3.69 -7.28 -12.27
CA ILE A 177 5.06 -7.60 -11.89
C ILE A 177 5.22 -7.34 -10.39
N ILE A 178 5.66 -8.35 -9.65
CA ILE A 178 6.01 -8.24 -8.23
C ILE A 178 7.53 -8.40 -8.10
N TYR A 179 8.18 -7.43 -7.49
CA TYR A 179 9.62 -7.44 -7.22
C TYR A 179 9.89 -7.83 -5.78
N TRP A 180 10.70 -8.87 -5.57
CA TRP A 180 11.10 -9.36 -4.26
C TRP A 180 12.60 -9.22 -4.05
N GLU A 181 13.00 -8.57 -2.97
CA GLU A 181 14.35 -8.70 -2.44
C GLU A 181 14.36 -9.80 -1.38
N ILE A 182 15.15 -10.84 -1.60
CA ILE A 182 15.25 -11.98 -0.67
C ILE A 182 16.62 -12.03 -0.01
N LYS A 183 16.66 -12.48 1.24
CA LYS A 183 17.89 -12.77 1.98
C LYS A 183 18.04 -14.28 2.08
N GLY A 184 19.11 -14.81 1.49
CA GLY A 184 19.37 -16.24 1.40
C GLY A 184 19.21 -16.74 -0.03
N GLU A 185 19.33 -18.05 -0.21
CA GLU A 185 19.15 -18.72 -1.50
C GLU A 185 17.88 -19.56 -1.46
N ALA A 186 17.06 -19.43 -2.50
CA ALA A 186 15.86 -20.21 -2.72
C ALA A 186 15.97 -20.90 -4.09
N ASP A 187 15.52 -22.15 -4.15
CA ASP A 187 15.49 -22.90 -5.40
C ASP A 187 14.47 -22.30 -6.37
N ASP A 188 14.79 -22.34 -7.66
CA ASP A 188 13.95 -21.81 -8.74
C ASP A 188 12.55 -22.44 -8.77
N LYS A 189 12.44 -23.72 -8.36
CA LYS A 189 11.15 -24.41 -8.24
C LYS A 189 10.26 -23.79 -7.16
N VAL A 190 10.84 -23.48 -5.99
CA VAL A 190 10.11 -22.87 -4.88
C VAL A 190 9.65 -21.47 -5.25
N LEU A 191 10.50 -20.69 -5.92
CA LEU A 191 10.15 -19.34 -6.39
C LEU A 191 9.04 -19.37 -7.45
N SER A 192 9.05 -20.36 -8.35
CA SER A 192 7.96 -20.57 -9.30
C SER A 192 6.65 -20.95 -8.60
N GLU A 193 6.70 -21.80 -7.57
CA GLU A 193 5.53 -22.15 -6.76
C GLU A 193 4.99 -20.93 -5.99
N CYS A 194 5.87 -20.10 -5.43
CA CYS A 194 5.48 -18.84 -4.79
C CYS A 194 4.74 -17.92 -5.79
N CYS A 195 5.23 -17.83 -7.02
CA CYS A 195 4.60 -17.04 -8.08
C CYS A 195 3.18 -17.56 -8.40
N ASN A 196 3.02 -18.88 -8.50
CA ASN A 196 1.72 -19.52 -8.76
C ASN A 196 0.73 -19.31 -7.60
N GLU A 197 1.21 -19.45 -6.36
CA GLU A 197 0.37 -19.25 -5.17
C GLU A 197 -0.07 -17.79 -5.05
N MET A 198 0.82 -16.84 -5.37
CA MET A 198 0.45 -15.43 -5.41
C MET A 198 -0.63 -15.12 -6.45
N ASP A 199 -0.47 -15.61 -7.69
CA ASP A 199 -1.46 -15.43 -8.76
C ASP A 199 -2.83 -16.01 -8.36
N ALA A 200 -2.85 -17.17 -7.69
CA ALA A 200 -4.09 -17.80 -7.23
C ALA A 200 -4.74 -17.14 -6.00
N CYS A 201 -3.98 -16.37 -5.21
CA CYS A 201 -4.45 -15.79 -3.95
C CYS A 201 -5.21 -14.47 -4.11
N PHE A 202 -5.22 -13.87 -5.31
CA PHE A 202 -6.01 -12.67 -5.56
C PHE A 202 -7.49 -12.95 -5.37
N VAL A 203 -8.12 -12.19 -4.46
CA VAL A 203 -9.54 -12.36 -4.08
C VAL A 203 -10.48 -11.63 -5.05
N ASP A 204 -9.99 -10.60 -5.72
CA ASP A 204 -10.79 -9.78 -6.62
C ASP A 204 -11.34 -10.60 -7.80
N GLN A 205 -12.66 -10.56 -7.97
CA GLN A 205 -13.33 -11.30 -9.04
C GLN A 205 -12.95 -10.75 -10.42
N GLY A 206 -12.69 -9.44 -10.53
CA GLY A 206 -12.21 -8.81 -11.75
C GLY A 206 -10.88 -9.41 -12.20
N TYR A 207 -9.94 -9.59 -11.26
CA TYR A 207 -8.66 -10.25 -11.51
C TYR A 207 -8.83 -11.69 -11.98
N ILE A 208 -9.58 -12.51 -11.22
CA ILE A 208 -9.74 -13.94 -11.50
C ILE A 208 -10.37 -14.17 -12.88
N VAL A 209 -11.44 -13.42 -13.21
CA VAL A 209 -12.11 -13.52 -14.52
C VAL A 209 -11.19 -13.05 -15.64
N SER A 210 -10.46 -11.96 -15.44
CA SER A 210 -9.54 -11.41 -16.45
C SER A 210 -8.35 -12.33 -16.71
N ARG A 211 -7.81 -13.01 -15.70
CA ARG A 211 -6.76 -14.04 -15.85
C ARG A 211 -7.28 -15.26 -16.60
N LYS A 212 -8.47 -15.77 -16.26
CA LYS A 212 -9.11 -16.90 -16.96
C LYS A 212 -9.45 -16.59 -18.42
N THR A 213 -9.88 -15.36 -18.71
CA THR A 213 -10.20 -14.91 -20.07
C THR A 213 -8.99 -14.42 -20.85
N HIS A 214 -7.77 -14.54 -20.29
CA HIS A 214 -6.52 -14.10 -20.91
C HIS A 214 -6.47 -12.59 -21.24
N SER A 215 -7.32 -11.79 -20.58
CA SER A 215 -7.30 -10.33 -20.68
C SER A 215 -6.19 -9.71 -19.81
N ILE A 216 -5.75 -10.43 -18.76
CA ILE A 216 -4.56 -10.13 -17.97
C ILE A 216 -3.55 -11.27 -18.15
N GLY A 217 -2.31 -10.93 -18.49
CA GLY A 217 -1.20 -11.87 -18.65
C GLY A 217 -0.74 -12.50 -17.33
N PRO A 218 0.12 -13.51 -17.37
CA PRO A 218 0.60 -14.20 -16.18
C PRO A 218 1.37 -13.27 -15.25
N LEU A 219 1.10 -13.39 -13.95
CA LEU A 219 1.85 -12.67 -12.92
C LEU A 219 3.34 -12.98 -13.06
N GLU A 220 4.16 -11.94 -13.05
CA GLU A 220 5.61 -12.01 -13.15
C GLU A 220 6.21 -11.73 -11.76
N LEU A 221 6.98 -12.68 -11.25
CA LEU A 221 7.78 -12.52 -10.05
C LEU A 221 9.24 -12.25 -10.44
N CYS A 222 9.73 -11.06 -10.09
CA CYS A 222 11.10 -10.61 -10.30
C CYS A 222 11.89 -10.67 -8.99
N ILE A 223 12.97 -11.44 -8.96
CA ILE A 223 13.89 -11.46 -7.81
C ILE A 223 15.00 -10.43 -8.05
N VAL A 224 15.11 -9.46 -7.15
CA VAL A 224 16.11 -8.40 -7.24
C VAL A 224 17.34 -8.69 -6.39
N GLU A 225 18.46 -8.06 -6.74
CA GLU A 225 19.70 -8.10 -5.98
C GLU A 225 19.51 -7.63 -4.54
N ARG A 226 20.28 -8.22 -3.62
CA ARG A 226 20.30 -7.79 -2.23
C ARG A 226 20.82 -6.35 -2.14
N GLY A 227 20.10 -5.50 -1.40
CA GLY A 227 20.36 -4.08 -1.28
C GLY A 227 19.73 -3.22 -2.37
N THR A 228 18.87 -3.76 -3.23
CA THR A 228 18.17 -2.97 -4.26
C THR A 228 17.24 -1.93 -3.62
N PHE A 229 16.46 -2.31 -2.60
CA PHE A 229 15.61 -1.34 -1.89
C PHE A 229 16.42 -0.30 -1.10
N LYS A 230 17.65 -0.66 -0.70
CA LYS A 230 18.58 0.32 -0.13
C LYS A 230 19.06 1.32 -1.18
N LYS A 231 19.44 0.87 -2.38
CA LYS A 231 19.81 1.77 -3.51
C LYS A 231 18.66 2.73 -3.83
N ILE A 232 17.42 2.23 -3.80
CA ILE A 232 16.21 3.04 -3.96
C ILE A 232 16.12 4.12 -2.88
N LEU A 233 16.24 3.72 -1.61
CA LEU A 233 16.23 4.64 -0.49
C LEU A 233 17.31 5.73 -0.64
N ASP A 234 18.55 5.33 -0.93
CA ASP A 234 19.68 6.24 -1.11
C ASP A 234 19.43 7.25 -2.25
N HIS A 235 18.77 6.83 -3.33
CA HIS A 235 18.38 7.70 -4.45
C HIS A 235 17.35 8.76 -4.02
N PHE A 236 16.36 8.39 -3.21
CA PHE A 236 15.37 9.36 -2.70
C PHE A 236 15.97 10.33 -1.69
N ILE A 237 16.87 9.86 -0.83
CA ILE A 237 17.62 10.72 0.09
C ILE A 237 18.47 11.73 -0.70
N GLY A 238 19.14 11.28 -1.77
CA GLY A 238 19.92 12.14 -2.66
C GLY A 238 19.08 13.25 -3.33
N LYS A 239 17.78 13.04 -3.50
CA LYS A 239 16.82 14.04 -4.00
C LYS A 239 16.25 14.97 -2.92
N GLY A 240 16.71 14.84 -1.66
CA GLY A 240 16.30 15.68 -0.54
C GLY A 240 15.13 15.13 0.27
N ALA A 241 14.71 13.87 0.07
CA ALA A 241 13.71 13.25 0.93
C ALA A 241 14.29 12.94 2.32
N ALA A 242 13.52 13.20 3.37
CA ALA A 242 13.93 12.84 4.73
C ALA A 242 13.88 11.30 4.92
N LEU A 243 14.93 10.75 5.54
CA LEU A 243 15.04 9.32 5.88
C LEU A 243 13.82 8.75 6.61
N SER A 244 13.23 9.54 7.51
CA SER A 244 12.05 9.15 8.31
C SER A 244 10.75 9.11 7.50
N GLN A 245 10.71 9.75 6.33
CA GLN A 245 9.52 9.86 5.50
C GLN A 245 9.50 8.85 4.36
N PHE A 246 10.65 8.30 3.97
CA PHE A 246 10.70 7.34 2.89
C PHE A 246 10.07 6.01 3.31
N LYS A 247 9.04 5.61 2.58
CA LYS A 247 8.46 4.27 2.61
C LYS A 247 8.52 3.72 1.20
N THR A 248 9.06 2.52 1.05
CA THR A 248 9.01 1.80 -0.24
C THR A 248 7.55 1.75 -0.71
N PRO A 249 7.23 2.32 -1.89
CA PRO A 249 5.88 2.24 -2.42
C PRO A 249 5.57 0.78 -2.75
N ARG A 250 4.41 0.28 -2.31
CA ARG A 250 4.02 -1.11 -2.60
C ARG A 250 3.59 -1.31 -4.03
N CYS A 251 3.04 -0.26 -4.64
CA CYS A 251 2.76 -0.16 -6.07
C CYS A 251 3.49 1.08 -6.61
N THR A 252 4.18 0.95 -7.73
CA THR A 252 4.87 2.07 -8.38
C THR A 252 4.57 2.15 -9.86
N ALA A 253 4.40 3.38 -10.35
CA ALA A 253 4.43 3.73 -11.77
C ALA A 253 5.61 4.67 -12.09
N ASP A 254 6.49 4.93 -11.12
CA ASP A 254 7.66 5.80 -11.31
C ASP A 254 8.69 5.10 -12.21
N GLU A 255 8.90 5.63 -13.40
CA GLU A 255 9.86 5.12 -14.37
C GLU A 255 11.29 4.99 -13.81
N VAL A 256 11.71 5.90 -12.94
CA VAL A 256 13.07 5.87 -12.38
C VAL A 256 13.21 4.68 -11.44
N LEU A 257 12.18 4.44 -10.63
CA LEU A 257 12.13 3.30 -9.73
C LEU A 257 12.12 1.98 -10.51
N LEU A 258 11.28 1.91 -11.54
CA LEU A 258 11.18 0.75 -12.43
C LEU A 258 12.49 0.47 -13.16
N ARG A 259 13.24 1.50 -13.58
CA ARG A 259 14.57 1.31 -14.18
C ARG A 259 15.54 0.66 -13.20
N ILE A 260 15.60 1.14 -11.95
CA ILE A 260 16.49 0.57 -10.92
C ILE A 260 16.11 -0.89 -10.65
N LEU A 261 14.81 -1.17 -10.47
CA LEU A 261 14.30 -2.53 -10.22
C LEU A 261 14.63 -3.47 -11.38
N ASN A 262 14.39 -3.03 -12.62
CA ASN A 262 14.68 -3.84 -13.81
C ASN A 262 16.17 -4.13 -13.99
N VAL A 263 17.04 -3.15 -13.74
CA VAL A 263 18.50 -3.34 -13.82
C VAL A 263 19.00 -4.30 -12.74
N CYS A 264 18.43 -4.22 -11.54
CA CYS A 264 18.80 -5.08 -10.42
C CYS A 264 18.04 -6.41 -10.39
N THR A 265 17.25 -6.76 -11.41
CA THR A 265 16.54 -8.04 -11.45
C THR A 265 17.49 -9.16 -11.87
N ILE A 266 17.66 -10.17 -11.02
CA ILE A 266 18.52 -11.35 -11.25
C ILE A 266 17.72 -12.46 -11.94
N LYS A 267 16.49 -12.71 -11.50
CA LYS A 267 15.64 -13.81 -11.98
C LYS A 267 14.20 -13.34 -12.21
N ARG A 268 13.53 -13.97 -13.18
CA ARG A 268 12.13 -13.71 -13.53
C ARG A 268 11.38 -15.04 -13.62
N PHE A 269 10.20 -15.09 -13.02
CA PHE A 269 9.32 -16.26 -13.01
C PHE A 269 7.93 -15.81 -13.45
N HIS A 270 7.27 -16.60 -14.29
CA HIS A 270 5.89 -16.34 -14.69
C HIS A 270 4.99 -17.40 -14.09
N SER A 271 3.82 -16.97 -13.62
CA SER A 271 2.83 -17.89 -13.07
C SER A 271 2.23 -18.79 -14.15
N THR A 272 2.09 -20.07 -13.81
CA THR A 272 1.40 -21.10 -14.59
C THR A 272 0.09 -21.53 -13.94
N ALA A 273 -0.41 -20.79 -12.94
CA ALA A 273 -1.59 -21.19 -12.15
C ALA A 273 -2.89 -21.27 -12.97
N TYR A 274 -2.99 -20.50 -14.05
CA TYR A 274 -4.20 -20.40 -14.89
C TYR A 274 -4.05 -21.05 -16.28
N GLY A 275 -2.97 -21.80 -16.52
CA GLY A 275 -2.64 -22.40 -17.82
C GLY A 275 -1.35 -21.86 -18.41
#